data_AF-A0A7Z0T5K1-F1
#
_entry.id   AF-A0A7Z0T5K1-F1
#
_cell.length_a   1.000
_cell.length_b   1.000
_cell.length_c   1.000
_cell.angle_alpha   90.00
_cell.angle_beta   90.00
_cell.angle_gamma   90.00
#
_symmetry.space_group_name_H-M   'P 1'
#
loop_
_entity.id
_entity.type
_entity.pdbx_description
1 polymer ?
#
loop_
_entity_poly.entity_id
_entity_poly.type
_entity_poly.pdbx_seq_one_letter_code
_entity_poly.pdbx_strand_id
1 'polypeptide(L)'
;MSRMQFYIAKTKTDRNSANILAVFACGRDEPQWCWVPVGFVVQLINQGVPFNTLLKRSDNDYVKGARVEVHDEVFLRTVANNTPGDSLDNLPTIVE
;
A
#
# COMPACT_ATOMS: atom_id res chain seq x y z
N MET A 1 -12.38 7.70 19.15
CA MET A 1 -11.60 6.53 18.67
C MET A 1 -10.78 6.98 17.47
N SER A 2 -9.46 6.80 17.49
CA SER A 2 -8.65 7.06 16.29
C SER A 2 -9.12 6.11 15.19
N ARG A 3 -9.36 6.63 13.98
CA ARG A 3 -9.75 5.82 12.83
C ARG A 3 -8.62 4.83 12.55
N MET A 4 -8.95 3.54 12.45
CA MET A 4 -7.99 2.49 12.13
C MET A 4 -7.32 2.84 10.79
N GLN A 5 -5.99 2.82 10.73
CA GLN A 5 -5.21 3.24 9.58
C GLN A 5 -4.15 2.18 9.30
N PHE A 6 -4.02 1.83 8.03
CA PHE A 6 -2.99 0.90 7.56
C PHE A 6 -2.03 1.57 6.59
N TYR A 7 -0.87 0.95 6.45
CA TYR A 7 0.22 1.39 5.61
C TYR A 7 0.70 0.27 4.70
N ILE A 8 1.16 0.62 3.49
CA ILE A 8 1.74 -0.31 2.52
C ILE A 8 3.18 0.10 2.24
N ALA A 9 4.14 -0.79 2.49
CA ALA A 9 5.56 -0.51 2.27
C ALA A 9 6.20 -1.29 1.12
N LYS A 10 5.57 -2.36 0.64
CA LYS A 10 6.05 -3.14 -0.51
C LYS A 10 4.88 -3.69 -1.31
N THR A 11 5.14 -3.98 -2.57
CA THR A 11 4.20 -4.65 -3.47
C THR A 11 4.78 -5.97 -3.93
N LYS A 12 3.89 -6.90 -4.27
CA LYS A 12 4.22 -8.13 -4.97
C LYS A 12 3.40 -8.14 -6.25
N THR A 13 4.05 -8.28 -7.40
CA THR A 13 3.41 -8.20 -8.71
C THR A 13 3.57 -9.48 -9.50
N ASP A 14 2.55 -9.81 -10.29
CA ASP A 14 2.61 -10.87 -11.29
C ASP A 14 3.59 -10.51 -12.41
N ARG A 15 4.46 -11.43 -12.78
CA ARG A 15 5.49 -11.22 -13.82
C ARG A 15 4.94 -10.88 -15.19
N ASN A 16 3.78 -11.43 -15.56
CA ASN A 16 3.27 -11.34 -16.92
C ASN A 16 2.40 -10.09 -17.14
N SER A 17 1.60 -9.75 -16.14
CA SER A 17 0.62 -8.67 -16.21
C SER A 17 1.07 -7.39 -15.48
N ALA A 18 2.13 -7.45 -14.68
CA ALA A 18 2.54 -6.40 -13.74
C ALA A 18 1.46 -6.02 -12.69
N ASN A 19 0.38 -6.81 -12.59
CA ASN A 19 -0.67 -6.58 -11.61
C ASN A 19 -0.17 -6.85 -10.19
N ILE A 20 -0.57 -6.02 -9.24
CA ILE A 20 -0.27 -6.26 -7.82
C ILE A 20 -1.12 -7.45 -7.34
N LEU A 21 -0.45 -8.48 -6.84
CA LEU A 21 -1.06 -9.68 -6.26
C LEU A 21 -1.27 -9.52 -4.75
N ALA A 22 -0.28 -8.93 -4.08
CA ALA A 22 -0.29 -8.71 -2.64
C ALA A 22 0.52 -7.47 -2.27
N VAL A 23 0.28 -6.97 -1.07
CA VAL A 23 1.00 -5.82 -0.50
C VAL A 23 1.55 -6.17 0.88
N PHE A 24 2.70 -5.62 1.22
CA PHE A 24 3.28 -5.76 2.55
C PHE A 24 2.79 -4.60 3.41
N ALA A 25 1.93 -4.91 4.37
CA ALA A 25 1.18 -3.91 5.13
C ALA A 25 1.34 -4.07 6.65
N CYS A 26 1.10 -2.97 7.37
CA CYS A 26 1.05 -2.92 8.83
C CYS A 26 -0.02 -1.94 9.32
N GLY A 27 -0.53 -2.16 10.53
CA GLY A 27 -1.37 -1.20 11.24
C GLY A 27 -0.56 -0.03 11.78
N ARG A 28 -1.21 1.11 11.99
CA ARG A 28 -0.59 2.24 12.68
C ARG A 28 -0.16 1.84 14.09
N ASP A 29 1.12 2.08 14.40
CA ASP A 29 1.76 1.74 15.69
C ASP A 29 1.81 0.23 15.98
N GLU A 30 1.60 -0.62 14.96
CA GLU A 30 1.73 -2.06 15.09
C GLU A 30 3.12 -2.54 14.63
N PRO A 31 3.82 -3.37 15.43
CA PRO A 31 5.12 -3.90 15.04
C PRO A 31 5.00 -5.03 14.00
N GLN A 32 3.79 -5.52 13.74
CA GLN A 32 3.54 -6.65 12.87
C GLN A 32 3.35 -6.20 11.44
N TRP A 33 4.07 -6.87 10.54
CA TRP A 33 3.98 -6.67 9.11
C TRP A 33 3.63 -7.99 8.44
N CYS A 34 2.74 -7.97 7.46
CA CYS A 34 2.35 -9.17 6.74
C CYS A 34 2.10 -8.89 5.26
N TRP A 35 2.24 -9.93 4.44
CA TRP A 35 1.75 -9.92 3.07
C TRP A 35 0.26 -10.13 3.07
N VAL A 36 -0.47 -9.22 2.43
CA VAL A 36 -1.93 -9.19 2.38
C VAL A 36 -2.35 -9.25 0.91
N PRO A 37 -3.23 -10.20 0.52
CA PRO A 37 -3.75 -10.26 -0.86
C PRO A 37 -4.48 -8.98 -1.24
N VAL A 38 -4.34 -8.53 -2.50
CA VAL A 38 -4.97 -7.29 -2.98
C VAL A 38 -6.48 -7.30 -2.80
N GLY A 39 -7.16 -8.42 -3.06
CA GLY A 39 -8.60 -8.54 -2.87
C GLY A 39 -9.06 -8.23 -1.43
N PHE A 40 -8.26 -8.59 -0.43
CA PHE A 40 -8.56 -8.27 0.97
C PHE A 40 -8.37 -6.78 1.26
N VAL A 41 -7.32 -6.15 0.72
CA VAL A 41 -7.09 -4.71 0.85
C VAL A 41 -8.22 -3.91 0.19
N VAL A 42 -8.66 -4.31 -1.00
CA VAL A 42 -9.80 -3.73 -1.71
C VAL A 42 -11.06 -3.78 -0.84
N GLN A 43 -11.36 -4.93 -0.23
CA GLN A 43 -12.50 -5.06 0.68
C GLN A 43 -12.43 -4.09 1.86
N LEU A 44 -11.25 -3.96 2.49
CA LEU A 44 -11.07 -3.02 3.61
C LEU A 44 -11.23 -1.56 3.18
N ILE A 45 -10.66 -1.16 2.05
CA ILE A 45 -10.82 0.21 1.53
C ILE A 45 -12.29 0.52 1.25
N ASN A 46 -13.02 -0.42 0.64
CA ASN A 46 -14.44 -0.28 0.36
C ASN A 46 -15.30 -0.21 1.65
N GLN A 47 -14.83 -0.80 2.76
CA GLN A 47 -15.43 -0.65 4.09
C GLN A 47 -15.06 0.69 4.79
N GLY A 48 -14.31 1.56 4.11
CA GLY A 48 -13.94 2.88 4.63
C GLY A 48 -12.66 2.89 5.47
N VAL A 49 -11.86 1.82 5.42
CA VAL A 49 -10.55 1.74 6.07
C VAL A 49 -9.50 2.46 5.21
N PRO A 50 -8.85 3.51 5.70
CA PRO A 50 -7.83 4.23 4.96
C PRO A 50 -6.51 3.45 4.87
N PHE A 51 -5.92 3.47 3.68
CA PHE A 51 -4.57 2.99 3.40
C PHE A 51 -3.71 4.12 2.83
N ASN A 52 -2.45 4.14 3.23
CA ASN A 52 -1.43 5.00 2.65
C ASN A 52 -0.19 4.17 2.31
N THR A 53 0.64 4.65 1.39
CA THR A 53 1.98 4.10 1.23
C THR A 53 2.87 4.54 2.40
N LEU A 54 3.94 3.80 2.65
CA LEU A 54 4.91 4.06 3.70
C LEU A 54 6.29 3.66 3.20
N LEU A 55 7.08 4.64 2.77
CA LEU A 55 8.37 4.41 2.16
C LEU A 55 9.48 4.55 3.20
N LYS A 56 10.41 3.60 3.19
CA LYS A 56 11.63 3.68 4.00
C LYS A 56 12.66 4.58 3.31
N ARG A 57 13.08 5.65 3.97
CA ARG A 57 14.13 6.57 3.49
C ARG A 57 15.53 6.07 3.87
N SER A 58 16.55 6.71 3.30
CA SER A 58 17.97 6.34 3.48
C SER A 58 18.49 6.49 4.92
N ASP A 59 17.81 7.31 5.72
CA ASP A 59 18.05 7.53 7.15
C ASP A 59 17.41 6.46 8.06
N ASN A 60 16.82 5.40 7.47
CA ASN A 60 16.01 4.38 8.13
C ASN A 60 14.65 4.84 8.66
N ASP A 61 14.25 6.09 8.42
CA ASP A 61 12.92 6.55 8.81
C ASP A 61 11.87 6.16 7.78
N TYR A 62 10.67 5.84 8.27
CA TYR A 62 9.51 5.58 7.43
C TYR A 62 8.71 6.86 7.26
N VAL A 63 8.42 7.22 6.02
CA VAL A 63 7.61 8.39 5.70
C VAL A 63 6.31 7.97 5.04
N LYS A 64 5.21 8.49 5.59
CA LYS A 64 3.87 8.31 5.05
C LYS A 64 3.77 8.99 3.69
N GLY A 65 3.39 8.21 2.68
CA GLY A 65 3.20 8.67 1.32
C GLY A 65 1.73 8.84 0.92
N ALA A 66 1.46 8.67 -0.37
CA ALA A 66 0.16 8.89 -0.99
C ALA A 66 -0.95 7.98 -0.42
N ARG A 67 -2.19 8.45 -0.52
CA ARG A 67 -3.37 7.65 -0.17
C ARG A 67 -3.57 6.57 -1.23
N VAL A 68 -3.91 5.37 -0.80
CA VAL A 68 -4.28 4.25 -1.68
C VAL A 68 -5.79 4.19 -1.81
N GLU A 69 -6.27 3.95 -3.02
CA GLU A 69 -7.68 3.78 -3.34
C GLU A 69 -7.87 2.61 -4.31
N VAL A 70 -9.13 2.19 -4.43
CA VAL A 70 -9.55 1.16 -5.38
C VAL A 70 -9.83 1.80 -6.74
N HIS A 71 -9.33 1.19 -7.79
CA HIS A 71 -9.56 1.55 -9.19
C HIS A 71 -10.14 0.36 -9.95
N ASP A 72 -11.09 0.63 -10.84
CA ASP A 72 -11.86 -0.38 -11.60
C ASP A 72 -12.32 -1.55 -10.71
N GLU A 73 -12.78 -1.22 -9.50
CA GLU A 73 -13.35 -2.12 -8.49
C GLU A 73 -12.41 -3.17 -7.88
N VAL A 74 -11.29 -3.50 -8.52
CA VAL A 74 -10.42 -4.62 -8.11
C VAL A 74 -8.93 -4.28 -8.03
N PHE A 75 -8.50 -3.15 -8.58
CA PHE A 75 -7.09 -2.74 -8.58
C PHE A 75 -6.80 -1.69 -7.52
N LEU A 76 -5.55 -1.62 -7.09
CA LEU A 76 -5.08 -0.55 -6.20
C LEU A 76 -4.35 0.51 -7.02
N ARG A 77 -4.62 1.77 -6.72
CA ARG A 77 -3.82 2.90 -7.19
C ARG A 77 -3.58 3.90 -6.08
N THR A 78 -2.64 4.81 -6.27
CA THR A 78 -2.48 5.96 -5.38
C THR A 78 -3.18 7.19 -5.92
N VAL A 79 -3.80 7.94 -5.01
CA VAL A 79 -4.28 9.30 -5.28
C VAL A 79 -3.06 10.19 -5.52
N ALA A 80 -3.01 10.85 -6.67
CA ALA A 80 -1.96 11.81 -6.99
C ALA A 80 -1.93 12.93 -5.93
N ASN A 81 -0.79 13.11 -5.26
CA ASN A 81 -0.61 14.08 -4.17
C ASN A 81 0.58 15.03 -4.40
N ASN A 82 1.06 15.15 -5.65
CA ASN A 82 2.23 15.94 -6.03
C ASN A 82 3.51 15.64 -5.24
N THR A 83 3.58 14.49 -4.56
CA THR A 83 4.76 14.07 -3.81
C THR A 83 5.48 12.97 -4.61
N PRO A 84 6.66 13.27 -5.20
CA PRO A 84 7.41 12.29 -5.97
C PRO A 84 7.86 11.12 -5.09
N GLY A 85 7.81 9.88 -5.60
CA GLY A 85 8.40 8.72 -4.92
C GLY A 85 7.51 8.02 -3.90
N ASP A 86 6.30 8.53 -3.64
CA ASP A 86 5.43 8.05 -2.58
C ASP A 86 4.21 7.26 -3.09
N SER A 87 4.21 6.84 -4.35
CA SER A 87 3.16 6.00 -4.96
C SER A 87 3.43 4.51 -4.79
N LEU A 88 2.42 3.67 -5.07
CA LEU A 88 2.59 2.20 -5.08
C LEU A 88 3.70 1.76 -6.04
N ASP A 89 3.87 2.47 -7.16
CA ASP A 89 4.89 2.18 -8.19
C ASP A 89 6.32 2.44 -7.72
N ASN A 90 6.48 3.26 -6.67
CA ASN A 90 7.78 3.61 -6.11
C ASN A 90 8.17 2.71 -4.92
N LEU A 91 7.25 1.87 -4.44
CA LEU A 91 7.55 0.96 -3.36
C LEU A 91 8.43 -0.20 -3.86
N PRO A 92 9.30 -0.74 -3.01
CA PRO A 92 10.02 -1.97 -3.32
C PRO A 92 9.04 -3.06 -3.77
N THR A 93 9.27 -3.57 -4.98
CA THR A 93 8.39 -4.55 -5.64
C THR A 93 9.10 -5.88 -5.77
N ILE A 94 8.43 -6.97 -5.39
CA ILE A 94 8.85 -8.34 -5.68
C ILE A 94 8.05 -8.84 -6.88
N VAL A 95 8.73 -9.39 -7.88
CA VAL A 95 8.11 -10.00 -9.06
C VAL A 95 8.01 -11.50 -8.85
N GLU A 96 6.81 -12.05 -8.99
CA GLU A 96 6.54 -13.49 -8.93
C GLU A 96 6.23 -14.03 -10.33
#